data_AF-A0A8C3KSJ5-F1
#
_entry.id   AF-A0A8C3KSJ5-F1
#
_cell.length_a   1.000
_cell.length_b   1.000
_cell.length_c   1.000
_cell.angle_alpha   90.00
_cell.angle_beta   90.00
_cell.angle_gamma   90.00
#
_symmetry.space_group_name_H-M   'P 1'
#
loop_
_entity.id
_entity.type
_entity.pdbx_description
1 polymer ?
#
loop_
_entity_poly.entity_id
_entity_poly.type
_entity_poly.pdbx_seq_one_letter_code
_entity_poly.pdbx_strand_id
1 'polypeptide(L)'
;FGRRMERLAQRRQQLGQREEQLRHVVLKFDAFLKASAAREERALRRAEEERAKVARQEAETTRLRRELEGLLQLRERLARRLRSLRGFEDYLQGFQDIPAMLAHFGMLVETRAALAQRAEAGQEQLAQGRALLREYQEEASSELLRAQDELTQLRARLEAAHHDVLQQESRWAHIQSMVAQKTLLLGQIKLAVLNLFQLAAAQLKVPTDVALEDTEAQLDTVSAALCPGCKGKAPPSSPAPKSPCSPAGRLWTFLSLSLSPAHLLVSQHSNLLPQRYHHQVRGTSASPAGHRDGKIRGQGTAHLSPWGPPGYKYPCARLRYPPTRCRNSLPLAGKL
;
A
#
# COMPACT_ATOMS: atom_id res chain seq x y z
N PHE A 1 32.29 -139.40 -13.88
CA PHE A 1 32.90 -138.20 -13.29
C PHE A 1 33.84 -137.45 -14.25
N GLY A 2 34.78 -138.11 -14.95
CA GLY A 2 35.72 -137.47 -15.89
C GLY A 2 35.09 -136.55 -16.96
N ARG A 3 34.09 -137.03 -17.71
CA ARG A 3 33.39 -136.24 -18.76
C ARG A 3 32.62 -135.00 -18.26
N ARG A 4 32.32 -134.88 -16.96
CA ARG A 4 31.70 -133.68 -16.36
C ARG A 4 32.78 -132.66 -15.98
N MET A 5 33.93 -133.11 -15.50
CA MET A 5 35.09 -132.26 -15.19
C MET A 5 35.67 -131.62 -16.45
N GLU A 6 35.75 -132.35 -17.57
CA GLU A 6 36.20 -131.82 -18.86
C GLU A 6 35.27 -130.71 -19.40
N ARG A 7 33.94 -130.87 -19.29
CA ARG A 7 32.99 -129.83 -19.70
C ARG A 7 33.06 -128.58 -18.82
N LEU A 8 33.29 -128.75 -17.52
CA LEU A 8 33.52 -127.60 -16.61
C LEU A 8 34.87 -126.92 -16.89
N ALA A 9 35.91 -127.67 -17.23
CA ALA A 9 37.20 -127.13 -17.64
C ALA A 9 37.09 -126.33 -18.96
N GLN A 10 36.40 -126.86 -19.96
CA GLN A 10 36.12 -126.16 -21.23
C GLN A 10 35.29 -124.89 -20.99
N ARG A 11 34.26 -124.93 -20.14
CA ARG A 11 33.45 -123.75 -19.82
C ARG A 11 34.24 -122.70 -19.04
N ARG A 12 35.12 -123.11 -18.12
CA ARG A 12 36.05 -122.19 -17.42
C ARG A 12 37.01 -121.52 -18.41
N GLN A 13 37.56 -122.27 -19.37
CA GLN A 13 38.44 -121.72 -20.40
C GLN A 13 37.70 -120.74 -21.33
N GLN A 14 36.48 -121.06 -21.76
CA GLN A 14 35.65 -120.17 -22.58
C GLN A 14 35.25 -118.88 -21.85
N LEU A 15 34.94 -118.97 -20.55
CA LEU A 15 34.65 -117.79 -19.73
C LEU A 15 35.90 -116.92 -19.55
N GLY A 16 37.07 -117.53 -19.34
CA GLY A 16 38.34 -116.79 -19.29
C GLY A 16 38.66 -116.05 -20.60
N GLN A 17 38.48 -116.71 -21.75
CA GLN A 17 38.67 -116.07 -23.06
C GLN A 17 37.68 -114.92 -23.31
N ARG A 18 36.40 -115.08 -22.92
CA ARG A 18 35.40 -114.01 -23.03
C ARG A 18 35.72 -112.86 -22.07
N GLU A 19 36.20 -113.16 -20.87
CA GLU A 19 36.63 -112.14 -19.92
C GLU A 19 37.83 -111.35 -20.46
N GLU A 20 38.82 -112.01 -21.05
CA GLU A 20 39.96 -111.36 -21.72
C GLU A 20 39.51 -110.50 -22.91
N GLN A 21 38.59 -110.99 -23.72
CA GLN A 21 37.99 -110.22 -24.83
C GLN A 21 37.27 -108.97 -24.31
N LEU A 22 36.47 -109.10 -23.24
CA LEU A 22 35.79 -107.97 -22.62
C LEU A 22 36.79 -106.98 -22.02
N ARG A 23 37.84 -107.45 -21.32
CA ARG A 23 38.92 -106.61 -20.79
C ARG A 23 39.60 -105.81 -21.90
N HIS A 24 39.91 -106.46 -23.02
CA HIS A 24 40.52 -105.80 -24.17
C HIS A 24 39.59 -104.75 -24.82
N VAL A 25 38.29 -105.04 -24.88
CA VAL A 25 37.28 -104.07 -25.37
C VAL A 25 37.15 -102.88 -24.42
N VAL A 26 37.11 -103.11 -23.11
CA VAL A 26 37.09 -102.04 -22.09
C VAL A 26 38.33 -101.15 -22.21
N LEU A 27 39.53 -101.74 -22.31
CA LEU A 27 40.77 -100.97 -22.48
C LEU A 27 40.76 -100.12 -23.77
N LYS A 28 40.20 -100.65 -24.86
CA LYS A 28 40.04 -99.90 -26.12
C LYS A 28 39.04 -98.74 -25.97
N PHE A 29 37.93 -98.96 -25.28
CA PHE A 29 36.97 -97.90 -24.99
C PHE A 29 37.57 -96.83 -24.07
N ASP A 30 38.29 -97.21 -23.02
CA ASP A 30 38.99 -96.27 -22.14
C ASP A 30 40.03 -95.45 -22.90
N ALA A 31 40.80 -96.08 -23.80
CA ALA A 31 41.75 -95.39 -24.66
C ALA A 31 41.04 -94.42 -25.63
N PHE A 32 39.89 -94.81 -26.18
CA PHE A 32 39.07 -93.95 -27.03
C PHE A 32 38.51 -92.75 -26.26
N LEU A 33 37.97 -92.96 -25.05
CA LEU A 33 37.45 -91.88 -24.20
C LEU A 33 38.57 -90.89 -23.84
N LYS A 34 39.76 -91.38 -23.47
CA LYS A 34 40.93 -90.53 -23.23
C LYS A 34 41.34 -89.73 -24.47
N ALA A 35 41.32 -90.36 -25.65
CA ALA A 35 41.64 -89.67 -26.90
C ALA A 35 40.57 -88.64 -27.30
N SER A 36 39.29 -88.91 -27.07
CA SER A 36 38.20 -87.95 -27.30
C SER A 36 38.30 -86.76 -26.36
N ALA A 37 38.48 -87.02 -25.06
CA ALA A 37 38.67 -85.97 -24.06
C ALA A 37 39.88 -85.08 -24.40
N ALA A 38 41.00 -85.67 -24.84
CA ALA A 38 42.17 -84.90 -25.29
C ALA A 38 41.92 -84.08 -26.56
N ARG A 39 41.04 -84.53 -27.48
CA ARG A 39 40.64 -83.74 -28.67
C ARG A 39 39.72 -82.59 -28.28
N GLU A 40 38.75 -82.85 -27.41
CA GLU A 40 37.85 -81.83 -26.85
C GLU A 40 38.66 -80.76 -26.11
N GLU A 41 39.60 -81.14 -25.25
CA GLU A 41 40.48 -80.20 -24.54
C GLU A 41 41.29 -79.32 -25.50
N ARG A 42 41.86 -79.88 -26.57
CA ARG A 42 42.59 -79.10 -27.58
C ARG A 42 41.68 -78.13 -28.34
N ALA A 43 40.46 -78.56 -28.68
CA ALA A 43 39.48 -77.71 -29.35
C ALA A 43 39.07 -76.54 -28.44
N LEU A 44 38.84 -76.81 -27.15
CA LEU A 44 38.55 -75.79 -26.15
C LEU A 44 39.70 -74.80 -26.00
N ARG A 45 40.94 -75.26 -25.83
CA ARG A 45 42.12 -74.38 -25.73
C ARG A 45 42.28 -73.46 -26.95
N ARG A 46 42.09 -73.98 -28.17
CA ARG A 46 42.12 -73.16 -29.39
C ARG A 46 41.01 -72.12 -29.40
N ALA A 47 39.79 -72.51 -29.01
CA ALA A 47 38.68 -71.58 -28.92
C ALA A 47 38.95 -70.48 -27.87
N GLU A 48 39.56 -70.83 -26.74
CA GLU A 48 39.98 -69.87 -25.71
C GLU A 48 41.09 -68.93 -26.19
N GLU A 49 42.09 -69.45 -26.89
CA GLU A 49 43.17 -68.65 -27.49
C GLU A 49 42.63 -67.67 -28.53
N GLU A 50 41.73 -68.10 -29.42
CA GLU A 50 41.10 -67.22 -30.39
C GLU A 50 40.21 -66.17 -29.72
N ARG A 51 39.41 -66.55 -28.71
CA ARG A 51 38.65 -65.59 -27.90
C ARG A 51 39.56 -64.59 -27.20
N ALA A 52 40.70 -65.02 -26.67
CA ALA A 52 41.67 -64.13 -26.04
C ALA A 52 42.31 -63.17 -27.04
N LYS A 53 42.60 -63.62 -28.28
CA LYS A 53 43.10 -62.74 -29.36
C LYS A 53 42.06 -61.70 -29.76
N VAL A 54 40.81 -62.11 -29.97
CA VAL A 54 39.71 -61.20 -30.30
C VAL A 54 39.52 -60.19 -29.18
N ALA A 55 39.50 -60.63 -27.92
CA ALA A 55 39.36 -59.74 -26.76
C ALA A 55 40.50 -58.71 -26.67
N ARG A 56 41.75 -59.09 -27.00
CA ARG A 56 42.88 -58.14 -27.06
C ARG A 56 42.68 -57.10 -28.15
N GLN A 57 42.28 -57.52 -29.34
CA GLN A 57 42.02 -56.62 -30.47
C GLN A 57 40.83 -55.69 -30.18
N GLU A 58 39.77 -56.18 -29.55
CA GLU A 58 38.63 -55.38 -29.09
C GLU A 58 39.05 -54.34 -28.04
N ALA A 59 39.91 -54.72 -27.09
CA ALA A 59 40.46 -53.78 -26.11
C ALA A 59 41.33 -52.70 -26.78
N GLU A 60 42.15 -53.06 -27.77
CA GLU A 60 42.98 -52.11 -28.52
C GLU A 60 42.13 -51.17 -29.38
N THR A 61 41.14 -51.69 -30.11
CA THR A 61 40.24 -50.87 -30.93
C THR A 61 39.40 -49.92 -30.08
N THR A 62 38.91 -50.35 -28.92
CA THR A 62 38.19 -49.47 -27.99
C THR A 62 39.11 -48.40 -27.39
N ARG A 63 40.35 -48.73 -27.05
CA ARG A 63 41.36 -47.76 -26.60
C ARG A 63 41.63 -46.71 -27.67
N LEU A 64 41.94 -47.12 -28.90
CA LEU A 64 42.23 -46.21 -30.01
C LEU A 64 41.03 -45.32 -30.36
N ARG A 65 39.80 -45.85 -30.28
CA ARG A 65 38.57 -45.05 -30.46
C ARG A 65 38.45 -43.94 -29.42
N ARG A 66 38.70 -44.24 -28.14
CA ARG A 66 38.69 -43.23 -27.06
C ARG A 66 39.77 -42.16 -27.26
N GLU A 67 40.97 -42.56 -27.67
CA GLU A 67 42.05 -41.62 -27.97
C GLU A 67 41.68 -40.69 -29.13
N LEU A 68 41.07 -41.23 -30.20
CA LEU A 68 40.59 -40.46 -31.33
C LEU A 68 39.45 -39.50 -30.95
N GLU A 69 38.50 -39.95 -30.15
CA GLU A 69 37.44 -39.08 -29.61
C GLU A 69 38.03 -37.91 -28.79
N GLY A 70 39.03 -38.18 -27.94
CA GLY A 70 39.73 -37.15 -27.18
C GLY A 70 40.44 -36.13 -28.07
N LEU A 71 41.11 -36.58 -29.13
CA LEU A 71 41.77 -35.71 -30.11
C LEU A 71 40.77 -34.87 -30.90
N LEU A 72 39.62 -35.42 -31.29
CA LEU A 72 38.57 -34.68 -31.97
C LEU A 72 37.97 -33.59 -31.08
N GLN A 73 37.70 -33.90 -29.80
CA GLN A 73 37.23 -32.90 -28.84
C GLN A 73 38.25 -31.77 -28.64
N LEU A 74 39.54 -32.10 -28.57
CA LEU A 74 40.60 -31.10 -28.48
C LEU A 74 40.64 -30.21 -29.73
N ARG A 75 40.55 -30.81 -30.92
CA ARG A 75 40.47 -30.07 -32.19
C ARG A 75 39.27 -29.13 -32.21
N GLU A 76 38.10 -29.59 -31.79
CA GLU A 76 36.91 -28.72 -31.71
C GLU A 76 37.10 -27.56 -30.76
N ARG A 77 37.68 -27.81 -29.57
CA ARG A 77 37.97 -26.76 -28.59
C ARG A 77 38.91 -25.71 -29.17
N LEU A 78 39.96 -26.13 -29.86
CA LEU A 78 40.89 -25.23 -30.53
C LEU A 78 40.20 -24.47 -31.68
N ALA A 79 39.38 -25.14 -32.48
CA ALA A 79 38.63 -24.50 -33.55
C ALA A 79 37.61 -23.46 -33.02
N ARG A 80 37.01 -23.67 -31.84
CA ARG A 80 36.16 -22.67 -31.18
C ARG A 80 36.98 -21.45 -30.73
N ARG A 81 38.17 -21.66 -30.17
CA ARG A 81 39.09 -20.58 -29.78
C ARG A 81 39.55 -19.75 -30.98
N LEU A 82 39.93 -20.42 -32.07
CA LEU A 82 40.31 -19.73 -33.31
C LEU A 82 39.14 -18.91 -33.87
N ARG A 83 37.92 -19.48 -33.89
CA ARG A 83 36.72 -18.75 -34.30
C ARG A 83 36.44 -17.51 -33.45
N SER A 84 36.64 -17.58 -32.12
CA SER A 84 36.47 -16.41 -31.25
C SER A 84 37.53 -15.33 -31.47
N LEU A 85 38.72 -15.70 -31.96
CA LEU A 85 39.80 -14.76 -32.23
C LEU A 85 39.67 -14.09 -33.60
N ARG A 86 38.85 -14.62 -34.50
CA ARG A 86 38.68 -14.09 -35.86
C ARG A 86 38.19 -12.64 -35.89
N GLY A 87 37.31 -12.25 -34.96
CA GLY A 87 36.87 -10.86 -34.86
C GLY A 87 38.01 -9.88 -34.51
N PHE A 88 39.03 -10.34 -33.78
CA PHE A 88 40.24 -9.54 -33.57
C PHE A 88 41.09 -9.48 -34.83
N GLU A 89 41.19 -10.57 -35.59
CA GLU A 89 41.88 -10.56 -36.88
C GLU A 89 41.28 -9.51 -37.83
N ASP A 90 39.95 -9.52 -37.98
CA ASP A 90 39.23 -8.54 -38.81
C ASP A 90 39.43 -7.10 -38.31
N TYR A 91 39.49 -6.89 -37.00
CA TYR A 91 39.79 -5.59 -36.39
C TYR A 91 41.24 -5.14 -36.66
N LEU A 92 42.21 -6.05 -36.51
CA LEU A 92 43.63 -5.75 -36.70
C LEU A 92 43.97 -5.49 -38.18
N GLN A 93 43.25 -6.12 -39.12
CA GLN A 93 43.37 -5.84 -40.57
C GLN A 93 43.06 -4.37 -40.94
N GLY A 94 42.36 -3.63 -40.08
CA GLY A 94 42.09 -2.20 -40.27
C GLY A 94 43.29 -1.29 -40.02
N PHE A 95 44.42 -1.81 -39.52
CA PHE A 95 45.61 -1.02 -39.19
C PHE A 95 46.78 -1.34 -40.11
N GLN A 96 47.47 -0.29 -40.57
CA GLN A 96 48.64 -0.45 -41.43
C GLN A 96 49.85 -0.97 -40.63
N ASP A 97 50.08 -0.42 -39.43
CA ASP A 97 51.21 -0.78 -38.56
C ASP A 97 50.83 -0.79 -37.06
N ILE A 98 51.64 -1.48 -36.25
CA ILE A 98 51.49 -1.57 -34.79
C ILE A 98 51.45 -0.18 -34.11
N PRO A 99 52.29 0.81 -34.47
CA PRO A 99 52.22 2.14 -33.86
C PRO A 99 50.89 2.85 -34.13
N ALA A 100 50.31 2.69 -35.33
CA ALA A 100 49.00 3.29 -35.67
C ALA A 100 47.88 2.69 -34.80
N MET A 101 47.95 1.39 -34.53
CA MET A 101 47.03 0.69 -33.63
C MET A 101 47.19 1.15 -32.18
N LEU A 102 48.43 1.23 -31.68
CA LEU A 102 48.70 1.71 -30.32
C LEU A 102 48.26 3.17 -30.14
N ALA A 103 48.44 4.02 -31.16
CA ALA A 103 47.94 5.39 -31.15
C ALA A 103 46.41 5.44 -31.07
N HIS A 104 45.70 4.61 -31.85
CA HIS A 104 44.25 4.50 -31.77
C HIS A 104 43.77 4.03 -30.39
N PHE A 105 44.44 3.04 -29.78
CA PHE A 105 44.14 2.62 -28.41
C PHE A 105 44.41 3.73 -27.39
N GLY A 106 45.51 4.47 -27.54
CA GLY A 106 45.80 5.65 -26.72
C GLY A 106 44.66 6.67 -26.77
N MET A 107 44.22 7.01 -27.98
CA MET A 107 43.06 7.89 -28.19
C MET A 107 41.78 7.34 -27.55
N LEU A 108 41.51 6.03 -27.63
CA LEU A 108 40.35 5.41 -26.98
C LEU A 108 40.42 5.49 -25.46
N VAL A 109 41.60 5.32 -24.87
CA VAL A 109 41.79 5.44 -23.42
C VAL A 109 41.58 6.88 -22.96
N GLU A 110 42.17 7.85 -23.69
CA GLU A 110 42.01 9.27 -23.40
C GLU A 110 40.55 9.73 -23.55
N THR A 111 39.88 9.33 -24.64
CA THR A 111 38.47 9.65 -24.86
C THR A 111 37.58 9.00 -23.79
N ARG A 112 37.86 7.76 -23.37
CA ARG A 112 37.15 7.12 -22.25
C ARG A 112 37.33 7.89 -20.95
N ALA A 113 38.55 8.35 -20.64
CA ALA A 113 38.82 9.15 -19.46
C ALA A 113 38.07 10.50 -19.49
N ALA A 114 38.09 11.19 -20.63
CA ALA A 114 37.37 12.46 -20.82
C ALA A 114 35.85 12.28 -20.70
N LEU A 115 35.29 11.20 -21.24
CA LEU A 115 33.87 10.87 -21.11
C LEU A 115 33.50 10.53 -19.66
N ALA A 116 34.36 9.80 -18.94
CA ALA A 116 34.14 9.50 -17.52
C ALA A 116 34.09 10.77 -16.67
N GLN A 117 35.04 11.69 -16.86
CA GLN A 117 35.05 12.97 -16.15
C GLN A 117 33.80 13.81 -16.45
N ARG A 118 33.35 13.85 -17.71
CA ARG A 118 32.10 14.55 -18.07
C ARG A 118 30.87 13.90 -17.43
N ALA A 119 30.86 12.58 -17.34
CA ALA A 119 29.77 11.86 -16.69
C ALA A 119 29.74 12.15 -15.18
N GLU A 120 30.89 12.17 -14.51
CA GLU A 120 31.02 12.54 -13.09
C GLU A 120 30.57 13.98 -12.84
N ALA A 121 31.06 14.95 -13.63
CA ALA A 121 30.62 16.34 -13.52
C ALA A 121 29.11 16.50 -13.75
N GLY A 122 28.54 15.76 -14.70
CA GLY A 122 27.09 15.72 -14.91
C GLY A 122 26.34 15.12 -13.72
N GLN A 123 26.87 14.08 -13.08
CA GLN A 123 26.30 13.50 -11.86
C GLN A 123 26.34 14.47 -10.68
N GLU A 124 27.43 15.22 -10.51
CA GLU A 124 27.56 16.23 -9.47
C GLU A 124 26.54 17.36 -9.67
N GLN A 125 26.35 17.85 -10.90
CA GLN A 125 25.33 18.85 -11.20
C GLN A 125 23.92 18.34 -10.90
N LEU A 126 23.63 17.08 -11.25
CA LEU A 126 22.35 16.45 -10.90
C LEU A 126 22.18 16.29 -9.39
N ALA A 127 23.25 15.96 -8.66
CA ALA A 127 23.22 15.84 -7.21
C ALA A 127 22.96 17.21 -6.54
N GLN A 128 23.62 18.27 -7.02
CA GLN A 128 23.41 19.65 -6.57
C GLN A 128 21.97 20.10 -6.85
N GLY A 129 21.45 19.88 -8.07
CA GLY A 129 20.07 20.22 -8.41
C GLY A 129 19.05 19.46 -7.55
N ARG A 130 19.32 18.18 -7.21
CA ARG A 130 18.49 17.41 -6.28
C ARG A 130 18.57 17.92 -4.85
N ALA A 131 19.72 18.38 -4.40
CA ALA A 131 19.88 18.97 -3.06
C ALA A 131 19.08 20.27 -2.94
N LEU A 132 19.22 21.19 -3.89
CA LEU A 132 18.44 22.43 -3.94
C LEU A 132 16.93 22.15 -3.95
N LEU A 133 16.48 21.18 -4.74
CA LEU A 133 15.07 20.81 -4.77
C LEU A 133 14.57 20.29 -3.41
N ARG A 134 15.39 19.53 -2.67
CA ARG A 134 15.04 19.05 -1.34
C ARG A 134 14.92 20.21 -0.35
N GLU A 135 15.86 21.14 -0.38
CA GLU A 135 15.82 22.35 0.45
C GLU A 135 14.54 23.15 0.20
N TYR A 136 14.20 23.43 -1.07
CA TYR A 136 12.94 24.10 -1.41
C TYR A 136 11.69 23.34 -0.96
N GLN A 137 11.71 22.00 -1.05
CA GLN A 137 10.60 21.17 -0.58
C GLN A 137 10.45 21.22 0.95
N GLU A 138 11.56 21.17 1.67
CA GLU A 138 11.60 21.28 3.13
C GLU A 138 11.11 22.66 3.58
N GLU A 139 11.60 23.73 2.95
CA GLU A 139 11.15 25.10 3.19
C GLU A 139 9.64 25.25 2.95
N ALA A 140 9.15 24.85 1.78
CA ALA A 140 7.73 24.91 1.45
C ALA A 140 6.87 24.07 2.41
N SER A 141 7.36 22.90 2.84
CA SER A 141 6.66 22.07 3.82
C SER A 141 6.59 22.74 5.19
N SER A 142 7.66 23.43 5.61
CA SER A 142 7.71 24.16 6.87
C SER A 142 6.77 25.37 6.87
N GLU A 143 6.68 26.09 5.74
CA GLU A 143 5.75 27.19 5.55
C GLU A 143 4.29 26.71 5.58
N LEU A 144 4.00 25.59 4.90
CA LEU A 144 2.68 24.99 4.91
C LEU A 144 2.24 24.60 6.33
N LEU A 145 3.15 23.99 7.10
CA LEU A 145 2.89 23.64 8.50
C LEU A 145 2.62 24.88 9.36
N ARG A 146 3.42 25.95 9.22
CA ARG A 146 3.20 27.21 9.95
C ARG A 146 1.84 27.82 9.61
N ALA A 147 1.49 27.91 8.32
CA ALA A 147 0.20 28.43 7.89
C ALA A 147 -0.96 27.57 8.40
N GLN A 148 -0.79 26.24 8.42
CA GLN A 148 -1.79 25.33 8.97
C GLN A 148 -1.96 25.54 10.48
N ASP A 149 -0.87 25.70 11.24
CA ASP A 149 -0.93 25.99 12.67
C ASP A 149 -1.65 27.32 12.92
N GLU A 150 -1.34 28.37 12.17
CA GLU A 150 -2.05 29.66 12.24
C GLU A 150 -3.55 29.51 11.95
N LEU A 151 -3.93 28.77 10.92
CA LEU A 151 -5.34 28.49 10.60
C LEU A 151 -6.04 27.75 11.73
N THR A 152 -5.38 26.78 12.37
CA THR A 152 -5.97 26.06 13.52
C THR A 152 -6.16 26.98 14.73
N GLN A 153 -5.20 27.87 15.00
CA GLN A 153 -5.31 28.84 16.08
C GLN A 153 -6.44 29.83 15.85
N LEU A 154 -6.58 30.34 14.63
CA LEU A 154 -7.66 31.26 14.28
C LEU A 154 -9.03 30.59 14.38
N ARG A 155 -9.16 29.33 13.94
CA ARG A 155 -10.39 28.54 14.11
C ARG A 155 -10.75 28.35 15.58
N ALA A 156 -9.78 27.98 16.42
CA ALA A 156 -10.01 27.82 17.86
C ALA A 156 -10.48 29.13 18.52
N ARG A 157 -9.90 30.29 18.13
CA ARG A 157 -10.34 31.61 18.63
C ARG A 157 -11.77 31.94 18.20
N LEU A 158 -12.11 31.64 16.95
CA LEU A 158 -13.47 31.86 16.43
C LEU A 158 -14.49 30.97 17.16
N GLU A 159 -14.16 29.69 17.37
CA GLU A 159 -15.01 28.76 18.13
C GLU A 159 -15.21 29.21 19.57
N ALA A 160 -14.15 29.70 20.23
CA ALA A 160 -14.24 30.26 21.58
C ALA A 160 -15.15 31.50 21.62
N ALA A 161 -14.98 32.44 20.69
CA ALA A 161 -15.83 33.63 20.61
C ALA A 161 -17.31 33.26 20.32
N HIS A 162 -17.56 32.29 19.44
CA HIS A 162 -18.91 31.77 19.20
C HIS A 162 -19.50 31.14 20.46
N HIS A 163 -18.71 30.37 21.21
CA HIS A 163 -19.17 29.79 22.46
C HIS A 163 -19.57 30.86 23.48
N ASP A 164 -18.78 31.93 23.61
CA ASP A 164 -19.08 33.05 24.51
C ASP A 164 -20.37 33.78 24.10
N VAL A 165 -20.55 34.04 22.80
CA VAL A 165 -21.79 34.67 22.29
C VAL A 165 -22.99 33.80 22.61
N LEU A 166 -22.94 32.49 22.31
CA LEU A 166 -24.02 31.56 22.62
C LEU A 166 -24.35 31.52 24.12
N GLN A 167 -23.33 31.60 24.99
CA GLN A 167 -23.56 31.71 26.43
C GLN A 167 -24.29 32.99 26.80
N GLN A 168 -23.90 34.15 26.26
CA GLN A 168 -24.59 35.41 26.55
C GLN A 168 -26.01 35.45 26.00
N GLU A 169 -26.23 34.91 24.80
CA GLU A 169 -27.57 34.75 24.22
C GLU A 169 -28.46 33.90 25.11
N SER A 170 -27.95 32.79 25.64
CA SER A 170 -28.70 31.93 26.56
C SER A 170 -29.08 32.64 27.86
N ARG A 171 -28.15 33.45 28.42
CA ARG A 171 -28.40 34.26 29.63
C ARG A 171 -29.43 35.34 29.35
N TRP A 172 -29.33 36.02 28.21
CA TRP A 172 -30.27 37.04 27.78
C TRP A 172 -31.67 36.45 27.59
N ALA A 173 -31.79 35.31 26.90
CA ALA A 173 -33.05 34.59 26.73
C ALA A 173 -33.67 34.21 28.08
N HIS A 174 -32.87 33.77 29.05
CA HIS A 174 -33.34 33.46 30.39
C HIS A 174 -33.88 34.70 31.12
N ILE A 175 -33.16 35.83 31.07
CA ILE A 175 -33.61 37.10 31.65
C ILE A 175 -34.92 37.54 30.98
N GLN A 176 -35.01 37.48 29.66
CA GLN A 176 -36.23 37.81 28.94
C GLN A 176 -37.41 36.94 29.36
N SER A 177 -37.21 35.62 29.51
CA SER A 177 -38.23 34.71 30.02
C SER A 177 -38.69 35.08 31.44
N MET A 178 -37.76 35.45 32.32
CA MET A 178 -38.09 35.90 33.68
C MET A 178 -38.87 37.21 33.69
N VAL A 179 -38.49 38.17 32.85
CA VAL A 179 -39.21 39.44 32.71
C VAL A 179 -40.61 39.19 32.16
N ALA A 180 -40.75 38.36 31.12
CA ALA A 180 -42.07 37.99 30.59
C ALA A 180 -42.96 37.36 31.67
N GLN A 181 -42.42 36.46 32.50
CA GLN A 181 -43.15 35.86 33.61
C GLN A 181 -43.55 36.89 34.68
N LYS A 182 -42.63 37.77 35.09
CA LYS A 182 -42.93 38.82 36.10
C LYS A 182 -43.94 39.84 35.58
N THR A 183 -43.83 40.25 34.32
CA THR A 183 -44.79 41.14 33.67
C THR A 183 -46.16 40.49 33.55
N LEU A 184 -46.23 39.20 33.22
CA LEU A 184 -47.47 38.44 33.21
C LEU A 184 -48.11 38.41 34.61
N LEU A 185 -47.34 38.09 35.65
CA LEU A 185 -47.82 38.08 37.04
C LEU A 185 -48.31 39.47 37.48
N LEU A 186 -47.57 40.53 37.15
CA LEU A 186 -48.00 41.91 37.42
C LEU A 186 -49.32 42.20 36.71
N GLY A 187 -49.45 41.86 35.44
CA GLY A 187 -50.71 42.01 34.68
C GLY A 187 -51.87 41.25 35.30
N GLN A 188 -51.63 40.02 35.78
CA GLN A 188 -52.63 39.22 36.49
C GLN A 188 -53.06 39.88 37.82
N ILE A 189 -52.11 40.41 38.60
CA ILE A 189 -52.40 41.15 39.84
C ILE A 189 -53.21 42.41 39.54
N LYS A 190 -52.76 43.22 38.55
CA LYS A 190 -53.49 44.42 38.13
C LYS A 190 -54.93 44.10 37.74
N LEU A 191 -55.13 43.04 36.96
CA LEU A 191 -56.45 42.60 36.54
C LEU A 191 -57.30 42.10 37.72
N ALA A 192 -56.72 41.33 38.65
CA ALA A 192 -57.42 40.87 39.85
C ALA A 192 -57.85 42.03 40.76
N VAL A 193 -56.97 43.01 40.98
CA VAL A 193 -57.27 44.25 41.71
C VAL A 193 -58.40 45.02 41.04
N LEU A 194 -58.31 45.24 39.73
CA LEU A 194 -59.35 45.95 38.97
C LEU A 194 -60.70 45.23 39.07
N ASN A 195 -60.72 43.91 38.91
CA ASN A 195 -61.93 43.10 39.06
C ASN A 195 -62.54 43.23 40.47
N LEU A 196 -61.72 43.21 41.52
CA LEU A 196 -62.17 43.41 42.89
C LEU A 196 -62.70 44.83 43.14
N PHE A 197 -62.02 45.86 42.63
CA PHE A 197 -62.48 47.26 42.71
C PHE A 197 -63.83 47.45 42.02
N GLN A 198 -64.00 46.89 40.81
CA GLN A 198 -65.28 46.94 40.10
C GLN A 198 -66.39 46.24 40.89
N LEU A 199 -66.11 45.08 41.51
CA LEU A 199 -67.08 44.37 42.34
C LEU A 199 -67.44 45.15 43.61
N ALA A 200 -66.46 45.76 44.28
CA ALA A 200 -66.67 46.62 45.45
C ALA A 200 -67.45 47.89 45.10
N ALA A 201 -67.13 48.55 43.99
CA ALA A 201 -67.86 49.71 43.48
C ALA A 201 -69.33 49.35 43.18
N ALA A 202 -69.57 48.19 42.56
CA ALA A 202 -70.92 47.71 42.25
C ALA A 202 -71.75 47.36 43.50
N GLN A 203 -71.17 46.75 44.53
CA GLN A 203 -71.90 46.33 45.74
C GLN A 203 -71.99 47.40 46.84
N LEU A 204 -70.96 48.22 47.02
CA LEU A 204 -70.83 49.17 48.14
C LEU A 204 -71.07 50.64 47.74
N LYS A 205 -71.42 50.92 46.47
CA LYS A 205 -71.69 52.28 45.93
C LYS A 205 -70.56 53.29 46.21
N VAL A 206 -69.31 52.85 46.09
CA VAL A 206 -68.10 53.68 46.22
C VAL A 206 -67.89 54.47 44.91
N PRO A 207 -67.43 55.74 44.94
CA PRO A 207 -67.26 56.57 43.74
C PRO A 207 -66.24 55.99 42.75
N THR A 208 -66.62 55.94 41.48
CA THR A 208 -65.88 55.34 40.35
C THR A 208 -64.84 56.26 39.70
N ASP A 209 -64.35 57.29 40.40
CA ASP A 209 -63.49 58.34 39.84
C ASP A 209 -61.98 58.02 39.93
N VAL A 210 -61.61 56.73 39.92
CA VAL A 210 -60.21 56.29 39.96
C VAL A 210 -59.76 55.82 38.58
N ALA A 211 -58.60 56.30 38.14
CA ALA A 211 -58.04 55.95 36.83
C ALA A 211 -57.78 54.44 36.70
N LEU A 212 -58.04 53.89 35.50
CA LEU A 212 -57.96 52.46 35.23
C LEU A 212 -56.55 51.86 35.41
N GLU A 213 -55.51 52.68 35.21
CA GLU A 213 -54.09 52.27 35.29
C GLU A 213 -53.47 52.41 36.70
N ASP A 214 -54.15 53.10 37.62
CA ASP A 214 -53.64 53.37 38.97
C ASP A 214 -54.09 52.29 39.96
N THR A 215 -53.31 51.20 39.99
CA THR A 215 -53.62 50.04 40.82
C THR A 215 -53.45 50.31 42.32
N GLU A 216 -52.63 51.28 42.71
CA GLU A 216 -52.42 51.62 44.13
C GLU A 216 -53.66 52.34 44.67
N ALA A 217 -54.17 53.34 43.94
CA ALA A 217 -55.41 54.03 44.30
C ALA A 217 -56.64 53.11 44.27
N GLN A 218 -56.70 52.14 43.35
CA GLN A 218 -57.76 51.11 43.31
C GLN A 218 -57.70 50.18 44.53
N LEU A 219 -56.51 49.78 44.97
CA LEU A 219 -56.33 48.98 46.19
C LEU A 219 -56.69 49.76 47.44
N ASP A 220 -56.28 51.02 47.54
CA ASP A 220 -56.57 51.88 48.70
C ASP A 220 -58.07 52.15 48.86
N THR A 221 -58.80 52.32 47.75
CA THR A 221 -60.26 52.47 47.77
C THR A 221 -60.98 51.18 48.15
N VAL A 222 -60.53 50.02 47.65
CA VAL A 222 -61.04 48.70 48.09
C VAL A 222 -60.75 48.47 49.57
N SER A 223 -59.55 48.81 50.05
CA SER A 223 -59.16 48.68 51.45
C SER A 223 -60.00 49.57 52.36
N ALA A 224 -60.22 50.83 51.97
CA ALA A 224 -61.06 51.77 52.70
C ALA A 224 -62.55 51.34 52.71
N ALA A 225 -63.05 50.74 51.63
CA ALA A 225 -64.41 50.24 51.54
C ALA A 225 -64.64 48.99 52.40
N LEU A 226 -63.63 48.12 52.52
CA LEU A 226 -63.66 46.91 53.36
C LEU A 226 -63.38 47.20 54.85
N CYS A 227 -62.76 48.33 55.20
CA CYS A 227 -62.46 48.74 56.58
C CYS A 227 -62.91 50.19 56.90
N PRO A 228 -64.20 50.42 57.16
CA PRO A 228 -64.73 51.76 57.45
C PRO A 228 -64.31 52.37 58.82
N GLY A 229 -63.46 51.71 59.61
CA GLY A 229 -63.18 52.04 61.02
C GLY A 229 -61.80 52.64 61.36
N CYS A 230 -60.86 52.76 60.42
CA CYS A 230 -59.51 53.26 60.72
C CYS A 230 -59.24 54.61 60.06
N LYS A 231 -59.92 55.67 60.50
CA LYS A 231 -59.42 57.05 60.32
C LYS A 231 -58.66 57.45 61.58
N GLY A 232 -57.32 57.53 61.48
CA GLY A 232 -56.48 57.99 62.59
C GLY A 232 -55.04 58.26 62.18
N LYS A 233 -54.72 59.54 61.99
CA LYS A 233 -53.39 60.19 62.04
C LYS A 233 -52.34 59.76 61.00
N ALA A 234 -52.11 60.65 60.04
CA ALA A 234 -50.80 60.81 59.41
C ALA A 234 -49.75 61.23 60.48
N PRO A 235 -48.56 60.61 60.53
CA PRO A 235 -47.39 61.19 61.17
C PRO A 235 -46.61 62.10 60.18
N PRO A 236 -45.85 63.07 60.69
CA PRO A 236 -45.11 64.03 59.88
C PRO A 236 -43.89 63.40 59.21
N SER A 237 -43.49 64.01 58.10
CA SER A 237 -42.27 63.76 57.35
C SER A 237 -41.01 63.94 58.20
N SER A 238 -40.05 63.02 58.05
CA SER A 238 -38.63 63.26 58.32
C SER A 238 -37.78 62.52 57.26
N PRO A 239 -36.58 63.03 56.92
CA PRO A 239 -35.96 62.82 55.62
C PRO A 239 -35.23 61.48 55.53
N ALA A 240 -35.38 60.80 54.40
CA ALA A 240 -34.59 59.62 54.06
C ALA A 240 -33.12 60.00 53.73
N PRO A 241 -32.14 59.16 54.07
CA PRO A 241 -30.76 59.36 53.69
C PRO A 241 -30.58 59.16 52.18
N LYS A 242 -29.78 60.04 51.57
CA LYS A 242 -29.29 59.86 50.20
C LYS A 242 -28.41 58.60 50.15
N SER A 243 -28.87 57.57 49.46
CA SER A 243 -28.02 56.48 48.97
C SER A 243 -27.93 56.53 47.44
N PRO A 244 -26.78 56.12 46.85
CA PRO A 244 -26.39 56.61 45.54
C PRO A 244 -27.12 55.90 44.41
N CYS A 245 -27.34 56.66 43.35
CA CYS A 245 -27.82 56.25 42.03
C CYS A 245 -27.38 54.83 41.63
N SER A 246 -28.36 53.95 41.44
CA SER A 246 -28.23 52.77 40.58
C SER A 246 -29.10 52.99 39.34
N PRO A 247 -28.59 52.78 38.11
CA PRO A 247 -29.21 53.26 36.89
C PRO A 247 -30.31 52.30 36.40
N ALA A 248 -31.43 52.22 37.13
CA ALA A 248 -32.63 51.49 36.68
C ALA A 248 -33.49 52.30 35.69
N GLY A 249 -33.15 53.58 35.46
CA GLY A 249 -33.87 54.51 34.57
C GLY A 249 -33.65 54.33 33.07
N ARG A 250 -32.96 53.28 32.61
CA ARG A 250 -32.79 52.98 31.16
C ARG A 250 -33.53 51.72 30.70
N LEU A 251 -34.24 51.01 31.58
CA LEU A 251 -34.93 49.76 31.25
C LEU A 251 -36.42 49.91 30.90
N TRP A 252 -37.06 51.03 31.24
CA TRP A 252 -38.45 51.30 30.85
C TRP A 252 -38.60 51.97 29.47
N THR A 253 -37.58 52.69 29.01
CA THR A 253 -37.59 53.28 27.65
C THR A 253 -37.29 52.27 26.55
N PHE A 254 -36.74 51.09 26.86
CA PHE A 254 -36.53 50.02 25.87
C PHE A 254 -37.72 49.06 25.73
N LEU A 255 -38.57 48.87 26.75
CA LEU A 255 -39.77 48.04 26.61
C LEU A 255 -40.91 48.69 25.81
N SER A 256 -40.89 50.03 25.63
CA SER A 256 -41.88 50.72 24.79
C SER A 256 -41.48 50.83 23.31
N LEU A 257 -40.25 50.47 22.92
CA LEU A 257 -39.81 50.50 21.51
C LEU A 257 -39.81 49.14 20.82
N SER A 258 -40.12 48.04 21.52
CA SER A 258 -40.20 46.70 20.91
C SER A 258 -41.63 46.20 20.64
N LEU A 259 -42.67 47.02 20.88
CA LEU A 259 -44.02 46.80 20.36
C LEU A 259 -44.33 47.80 19.23
N SER A 260 -43.61 47.67 18.11
CA SER A 260 -44.01 48.24 16.82
C SER A 260 -43.82 47.18 15.75
N PRO A 261 -44.87 46.75 15.02
CA PRO A 261 -44.80 45.66 14.04
C PRO A 261 -44.17 46.09 12.70
N ALA A 262 -43.15 46.95 12.73
CA ALA A 262 -42.56 47.56 11.55
C ALA A 262 -41.04 47.54 11.57
N HIS A 263 -40.43 46.35 11.70
CA HIS A 263 -39.09 46.05 11.18
C HIS A 263 -38.95 44.53 11.00
N LEU A 264 -39.82 43.97 10.17
CA LEU A 264 -39.66 42.66 9.55
C LEU A 264 -39.49 42.89 8.05
N LEU A 265 -38.30 43.31 7.64
CA LEU A 265 -37.78 43.12 6.28
C LEU A 265 -36.33 43.61 6.20
N VAL A 266 -35.43 42.63 6.14
CA VAL A 266 -34.06 42.52 5.59
C VAL A 266 -33.34 41.59 6.59
N SER A 267 -33.24 40.28 6.39
CA SER A 267 -32.71 39.64 5.20
C SER A 267 -33.28 38.23 5.03
N GLN A 268 -34.23 38.07 4.09
CA GLN A 268 -34.45 36.80 3.41
C GLN A 268 -33.52 36.77 2.19
N HIS A 269 -32.34 36.21 2.38
CA HIS A 269 -31.55 35.46 1.41
C HIS A 269 -30.74 34.53 2.32
N SER A 270 -31.03 33.24 2.48
CA SER A 270 -31.09 32.26 1.41
C SER A 270 -31.68 30.96 1.98
N ASN A 271 -32.80 30.50 1.42
CA ASN A 271 -33.19 29.09 1.50
C ASN A 271 -33.24 28.58 0.06
N LEU A 272 -32.08 28.17 -0.44
CA LEU A 272 -31.98 27.09 -1.40
C LEU A 272 -31.09 26.03 -0.75
N LEU A 273 -31.73 24.94 -0.35
CA LEU A 273 -31.06 23.64 -0.23
C LEU A 273 -30.16 23.44 -1.47
N PRO A 274 -28.95 22.90 -1.24
CA PRO A 274 -28.79 21.54 -1.72
C PRO A 274 -28.30 20.61 -0.61
N GLN A 275 -29.03 19.50 -0.52
CA GLN A 275 -28.55 18.16 -0.21
C GLN A 275 -27.45 17.98 0.83
N ARG A 276 -27.86 17.30 1.91
CA ARG A 276 -27.12 16.23 2.57
C ARG A 276 -26.05 15.59 1.67
N TYR A 277 -24.79 15.78 2.04
CA TYR A 277 -23.79 14.72 1.96
C TYR A 277 -23.20 14.51 3.36
N HIS A 278 -23.75 13.53 4.07
CA HIS A 278 -23.06 12.89 5.18
C HIS A 278 -21.87 12.13 4.59
N HIS A 279 -20.66 12.67 4.68
CA HIS A 279 -19.48 11.82 4.75
C HIS A 279 -19.28 11.41 6.20
N GLN A 280 -19.95 10.32 6.54
CA GLN A 280 -19.60 9.49 7.69
C GLN A 280 -18.19 8.94 7.41
N VAL A 281 -17.17 9.51 8.04
CA VAL A 281 -15.86 8.86 8.17
C VAL A 281 -16.06 7.68 9.12
N ARG A 282 -16.53 6.58 8.55
CA ARG A 282 -16.60 5.29 9.21
C ARG A 282 -15.18 4.72 9.17
N GLY A 283 -14.47 4.83 10.28
CA GLY A 283 -13.27 4.07 10.53
C GLY A 283 -13.61 2.58 10.44
N THR A 284 -13.22 1.94 9.33
CA THR A 284 -13.18 0.49 9.22
C THR A 284 -11.77 0.05 9.58
N SER A 285 -11.55 -0.19 10.86
CA SER A 285 -10.56 -1.16 11.32
C SER A 285 -11.10 -2.55 10.99
N ALA A 286 -10.61 -3.14 9.90
CA ALA A 286 -10.80 -4.55 9.62
C ALA A 286 -9.55 -5.08 8.90
N SER A 287 -8.64 -5.63 9.70
CA SER A 287 -7.72 -6.67 9.23
C SER A 287 -8.51 -7.79 8.57
N PRO A 288 -7.96 -8.36 7.49
CA PRO A 288 -7.80 -9.81 7.50
C PRO A 288 -6.40 -10.18 7.00
N ALA A 289 -5.52 -10.57 7.92
CA ALA A 289 -4.37 -11.38 7.58
C ALA A 289 -4.88 -12.80 7.29
N GLY A 290 -4.88 -13.16 6.01
CA GLY A 290 -5.17 -14.51 5.56
C GLY A 290 -4.03 -15.46 5.90
N HIS A 291 -4.28 -16.36 6.83
CA HIS A 291 -3.64 -17.68 6.84
C HIS A 291 -4.50 -18.61 5.97
N ARG A 292 -3.97 -19.02 4.81
CA ARG A 292 -4.29 -20.32 4.22
C ARG A 292 -3.06 -20.94 3.62
N ASP A 293 -2.84 -22.17 4.08
CA ASP A 293 -1.89 -23.15 3.63
C ASP A 293 -1.96 -23.42 2.13
N GLY A 294 -0.78 -23.56 1.53
CA GLY A 294 -0.34 -24.85 1.03
C GLY A 294 -1.06 -25.44 -0.20
N LYS A 295 -0.25 -25.63 -1.24
CA LYS A 295 -0.19 -26.85 -2.09
C LYS A 295 -0.88 -26.79 -3.45
N ILE A 296 -0.16 -26.29 -4.45
CA ILE A 296 -0.19 -26.80 -5.85
C ILE A 296 1.26 -26.74 -6.35
N ARG A 297 2.03 -27.83 -6.21
CA ARG A 297 2.27 -28.87 -7.22
C ARG A 297 2.86 -28.27 -8.51
N GLY A 298 4.18 -28.36 -8.61
CA GLY A 298 4.96 -27.89 -9.75
C GLY A 298 4.75 -28.72 -11.02
N GLN A 299 5.02 -28.07 -12.14
CA GLN A 299 5.67 -28.61 -13.33
C GLN A 299 5.91 -27.42 -14.27
N GLY A 300 7.17 -27.02 -14.39
CA GLY A 300 7.62 -25.92 -15.24
C GLY A 300 9.08 -26.15 -15.58
N THR A 301 9.30 -26.97 -16.59
CA THR A 301 10.58 -27.25 -17.22
C THR A 301 11.14 -25.97 -17.84
N ALA A 302 12.06 -25.31 -17.15
CA ALA A 302 12.86 -24.22 -17.70
C ALA A 302 14.04 -24.81 -18.49
N HIS A 303 13.90 -24.87 -19.81
CA HIS A 303 15.03 -25.02 -20.73
C HIS A 303 15.83 -23.71 -20.72
N LEU A 304 16.99 -23.76 -20.09
CA LEU A 304 18.06 -22.77 -20.28
C LEU A 304 18.59 -22.92 -21.71
N SER A 305 18.49 -21.85 -22.50
CA SER A 305 19.38 -21.63 -23.63
C SER A 305 19.79 -20.17 -23.75
N PRO A 306 21.03 -19.91 -24.20
CA PRO A 306 21.75 -18.68 -23.91
C PRO A 306 21.83 -17.76 -25.14
N TRP A 307 21.79 -16.45 -24.90
CA TRP A 307 22.36 -15.39 -25.77
C TRP A 307 21.64 -15.05 -27.08
N GLY A 308 21.10 -13.83 -27.13
CA GLY A 308 20.77 -13.08 -28.35
C GLY A 308 20.30 -11.66 -27.99
N PRO A 309 20.88 -10.58 -28.54
CA PRO A 309 20.54 -9.22 -28.15
C PRO A 309 19.21 -8.77 -28.79
N PRO A 310 18.41 -7.93 -28.12
CA PRO A 310 17.15 -7.46 -28.68
C PRO A 310 17.39 -6.31 -29.68
N GLY A 311 16.93 -6.51 -30.91
CA GLY A 311 16.82 -5.46 -31.91
C GLY A 311 15.76 -4.44 -31.51
N TYR A 312 16.19 -3.21 -31.22
CA TYR A 312 15.30 -2.07 -31.02
C TYR A 312 14.65 -1.67 -32.34
N LYS A 313 13.35 -1.98 -32.49
CA LYS A 313 12.47 -1.34 -33.47
C LYS A 313 11.89 -0.08 -32.81
N TYR A 314 12.29 1.10 -33.28
CA TYR A 314 11.55 2.34 -33.01
C TYR A 314 10.30 2.39 -33.91
N PRO A 315 9.10 2.64 -33.36
CA PRO A 315 8.01 3.19 -34.16
C PRO A 315 8.04 4.72 -34.08
N CYS A 316 8.31 5.37 -35.20
CA CYS A 316 8.09 6.80 -35.38
C CYS A 316 6.59 7.11 -35.28
N ALA A 317 6.13 7.54 -34.10
CA ALA A 317 4.80 8.12 -33.93
C ALA A 317 4.87 9.63 -34.20
N ARG A 318 4.34 10.01 -35.36
CA ARG A 318 4.20 11.38 -35.86
C ARG A 318 3.03 12.06 -35.14
N LEU A 319 3.29 12.77 -34.04
CA LEU A 319 2.27 13.60 -33.37
C LEU A 319 2.21 14.98 -34.04
N ARG A 320 1.12 15.22 -34.78
CA ARG A 320 0.69 16.56 -35.22
C ARG A 320 0.00 17.25 -34.04
N TYR A 321 0.50 18.43 -33.63
CA TYR A 321 -0.26 19.36 -32.79
C TYR A 321 -0.92 20.45 -33.65
N PRO A 322 -2.14 20.90 -33.32
CA PRO A 322 -2.76 22.07 -33.97
C PRO A 322 -2.30 23.38 -33.28
N PRO A 323 -2.44 24.54 -33.94
CA PRO A 323 -2.04 25.82 -33.36
C PRO A 323 -3.19 26.46 -32.60
N THR A 324 -2.92 26.94 -31.38
CA THR A 324 -3.74 27.98 -30.74
C THR A 324 -2.89 29.22 -30.47
N ARG A 325 -3.52 30.36 -30.68
CA ARG A 325 -2.96 31.69 -30.89
C ARG A 325 -3.49 32.59 -29.78
N CYS A 326 -2.62 33.23 -28.99
CA CYS A 326 -2.85 34.44 -28.18
C CYS A 326 -1.47 35.07 -27.93
N ARG A 327 -1.02 36.15 -28.59
CA ARG A 327 -1.30 37.59 -28.39
C ARG A 327 -1.22 38.05 -26.92
N ASN A 328 -0.12 38.68 -26.49
CA ASN A 328 0.01 40.15 -26.34
C ASN A 328 1.27 40.59 -25.54
N SER A 329 1.91 41.66 -26.06
CA SER A 329 2.60 42.80 -25.38
C SER A 329 3.73 42.55 -24.35
N LEU A 330 5.02 42.79 -24.70
CA LEU A 330 5.85 44.04 -24.50
C LEU A 330 6.52 44.14 -23.10
N PRO A 331 7.59 44.95 -22.86
CA PRO A 331 8.81 45.24 -23.65
C PRO A 331 10.12 45.31 -22.79
N LEU A 332 11.21 45.80 -23.40
CA LEU A 332 12.48 46.32 -22.81
C LEU A 332 13.51 45.27 -22.36
N ALA A 333 14.82 45.46 -22.39
CA ALA A 333 15.78 46.36 -23.04
C ALA A 333 17.17 45.83 -22.62
N GLY A 334 18.19 45.95 -23.47
CA GLY A 334 19.57 45.62 -23.08
C GLY A 334 20.42 45.12 -24.23
N LYS A 335 20.82 46.04 -25.12
CA LYS A 335 21.91 45.82 -26.08
C LYS A 335 23.21 46.36 -25.47
N LEU A 336 24.25 45.54 -25.54
CA LEU A 336 25.63 45.97 -25.81
C LEU A 336 25.82 46.02 -27.33
#